data_AF-A0A7R9YK27-F1
#
_entry.id   AF-A0A7R9YK27-F1
#
_cell.length_a   1.000
_cell.length_b   1.000
_cell.length_c   1.000
_cell.angle_alpha   90.00
_cell.angle_beta   90.00
_cell.angle_gamma   90.00
#
_symmetry.space_group_name_H-M   'P 1'
#
loop_
_entity.id
_entity.type
_entity.pdbx_description
1 polymer ?
#
loop_
_entity_poly.entity_id
_entity_poly.type
_entity_poly.pdbx_seq_one_letter_code
_entity_poly.pdbx_strand_id
1 'polypeptide(L)'
;KSLARQLCYAYAANRKLERPFALHVCGLGACTQLPLPAGFERWHVRTATEEACAHFARERVVYLTPDSLNVLDAIDERDVYVIGGLVDSCIKKRASLSRAERWGVRTARL
;
A
#
# COMPACT_ATOMS: atom_id res chain seq x y z
N LYS A 1 5.47 14.50 8.47
CA LYS A 1 4.73 13.42 9.18
C LYS A 1 5.40 12.09 8.83
N SER A 2 5.85 11.27 9.77
CA SER A 2 6.59 10.01 9.46
C SER A 2 5.66 8.90 8.94
N LEU A 3 6.18 8.01 8.08
CA LEU A 3 5.49 6.84 7.53
C LEU A 3 4.99 5.90 8.62
N ALA A 4 5.79 5.68 9.65
CA ALA A 4 5.43 4.86 10.82
C ALA A 4 4.12 5.34 11.47
N ARG A 5 3.95 6.67 11.58
CA ARG A 5 2.73 7.25 12.15
C ARG A 5 1.52 7.07 11.24
N GLN A 6 1.73 7.14 9.92
CA GLN A 6 0.67 6.86 8.95
C GLN A 6 0.23 5.40 8.99
N LEU A 7 1.17 4.46 9.17
CA LEU A 7 0.85 3.05 9.39
C LEU A 7 -0.01 2.86 10.66
N CYS A 8 0.31 3.55 11.76
CA CYS A 8 -0.56 3.54 12.96
C CYS A 8 -1.98 4.00 12.65
N TYR A 9 -2.13 5.11 11.92
CA TYR A 9 -3.45 5.62 11.58
C TYR A 9 -4.22 4.66 10.67
N ALA A 10 -3.56 4.08 9.66
CA ALA A 10 -4.17 3.12 8.76
C ALA A 10 -4.65 1.87 9.53
N TYR A 11 -3.80 1.30 10.39
CA TYR A 11 -4.17 0.14 11.21
C TYR A 11 -5.31 0.46 12.19
N ALA A 12 -5.23 1.60 12.88
CA ALA A 12 -6.26 2.01 13.83
C ALA A 12 -7.61 2.32 13.14
N ALA A 13 -7.59 2.89 11.94
CA ALA A 13 -8.80 3.11 11.14
C ALA A 13 -9.40 1.79 10.66
N ASN A 14 -8.57 0.88 10.12
CA ASN A 14 -9.02 -0.42 9.62
C ASN A 14 -9.72 -1.26 10.70
N ARG A 15 -9.22 -1.23 11.94
CA ARG A 15 -9.83 -1.94 13.08
C ARG A 15 -11.20 -1.44 13.49
N LYS A 16 -11.58 -0.23 13.07
CA LYS A 16 -12.90 0.38 13.37
C LYS A 16 -13.93 0.13 12.28
N LEU A 17 -13.53 -0.47 11.15
CA LEU A 17 -14.45 -0.81 10.07
C LEU A 17 -15.31 -2.00 10.47
N GLU A 18 -16.57 -1.99 10.04
CA GLU A 18 -17.46 -3.14 10.15
C GLU A 18 -16.89 -4.37 9.41
N ARG A 19 -16.22 -4.12 8.28
CA ARG A 19 -15.51 -5.11 7.47
C ARG A 19 -14.06 -4.66 7.25
N PRO A 20 -13.12 -5.03 8.15
CA PRO A 20 -11.72 -4.66 8.03
C PRO A 20 -11.04 -5.30 6.81
N PHE A 21 -10.13 -4.57 6.19
CA PHE A 21 -9.24 -5.11 5.16
C PHE A 21 -8.18 -6.03 5.77
N ALA A 22 -7.75 -7.03 5.01
CA ALA A 22 -6.51 -7.74 5.28
C ALA A 22 -5.33 -6.81 4.94
N LEU A 23 -4.68 -6.25 5.96
CA LEU A 23 -3.56 -5.34 5.76
C LEU A 23 -2.25 -6.11 5.53
N HIS A 24 -1.50 -5.66 4.51
CA HIS A 24 -0.17 -6.16 4.17
C HIS A 24 0.82 -5.01 4.12
N VAL A 25 2.00 -5.19 4.73
CA VAL A 25 3.13 -4.27 4.66
C VAL A 25 4.27 -4.98 3.93
N CYS A 26 4.44 -4.63 2.66
CA CYS A 26 5.40 -5.25 1.74
C CYS A 26 6.61 -4.34 1.49
N GLY A 27 7.69 -4.92 0.95
CA GLY A 27 8.91 -4.20 0.56
C GLY A 27 9.78 -3.81 1.74
N LEU A 28 9.60 -4.42 2.92
CA LEU A 28 10.36 -4.07 4.13
C LEU A 28 11.85 -4.37 3.99
N GLY A 29 12.26 -5.29 3.10
CA GLY A 29 13.67 -5.59 2.86
C GLY A 29 14.43 -4.42 2.25
N ALA A 30 13.77 -3.57 1.47
CA ALA A 30 14.35 -2.36 0.89
C ALA A 30 14.28 -1.14 1.84
N CYS A 31 13.55 -1.24 2.95
CA CYS A 31 13.30 -0.16 3.89
C CYS A 31 13.78 -0.53 5.30
N THR A 32 15.07 -0.87 5.42
CA THR A 32 15.72 -1.25 6.69
C THR A 32 15.67 -0.15 7.77
N GLN A 33 15.46 1.11 7.37
CA GLN A 33 15.42 2.27 8.27
C GLN A 33 14.01 2.73 8.64
N LEU A 34 12.95 2.00 8.27
CA LEU A 34 11.59 2.36 8.69
C LEU A 34 11.40 1.97 10.18
N PRO A 35 11.31 2.93 11.12
CA PRO A 35 11.03 2.58 12.51
C PRO A 35 9.60 2.06 12.60
N LEU A 36 9.43 0.75 12.78
CA LEU A 36 8.11 0.18 12.97
C LEU A 36 7.51 0.68 14.30
N PRO A 37 6.20 0.92 14.36
CA PRO A 37 5.54 1.32 15.61
C PRO A 37 5.79 0.33 16.75
N ALA A 38 5.81 0.82 17.99
CA ALA A 38 5.87 -0.06 19.16
C ALA A 38 4.67 -1.02 19.17
N GLY A 39 4.92 -2.31 19.41
CA GLY A 39 3.88 -3.34 19.41
C GLY A 39 3.45 -3.80 18.02
N PHE A 40 4.11 -3.38 16.95
CA PHE A 40 3.79 -3.78 15.58
C PHE A 40 3.81 -5.30 15.38
N GLU A 41 4.63 -6.04 16.12
CA GLU A 41 4.69 -7.50 16.13
C GLU A 41 3.38 -8.16 16.58
N ARG A 42 2.53 -7.43 17.31
CA ARG A 42 1.22 -7.91 17.78
C ARG A 42 0.07 -7.50 16.86
N TRP A 43 0.36 -6.74 15.80
CA TRP A 43 -0.69 -6.29 14.90
C TRP A 43 -1.13 -7.44 13.99
N HIS A 44 -2.43 -7.52 13.71
CA HIS A 44 -2.97 -8.48 12.74
C HIS A 44 -2.72 -7.96 11.32
N VAL A 45 -1.45 -7.92 10.92
CA VAL A 45 -0.95 -7.41 9.64
C VAL A 45 0.07 -8.40 9.11
N ARG A 46 0.02 -8.69 7.81
CA ARG A 46 1.03 -9.54 7.17
C ARG A 46 2.20 -8.68 6.73
N THR A 47 3.42 -9.14 6.98
CA THR A 47 4.65 -8.46 6.56
C THR A 47 5.34 -9.26 5.47
N ALA A 48 5.97 -8.56 4.53
CA ALA A 48 6.76 -9.16 3.48
C ALA A 48 8.02 -8.34 3.21
N THR A 49 9.14 -9.04 3.03
CA THR A 49 10.42 -8.45 2.62
C THR A 49 10.39 -7.99 1.17
N GLU A 50 9.73 -8.77 0.31
CA GLU A 50 9.58 -8.53 -1.12
C GLU A 50 8.48 -7.53 -1.42
N GLU A 51 8.49 -7.02 -2.65
CA GLU A 51 7.45 -6.11 -3.15
C GLU A 51 6.09 -6.82 -3.31
N ALA A 52 4.99 -6.06 -3.21
CA ALA A 52 3.65 -6.63 -3.30
C ALA A 52 3.39 -7.39 -4.62
N CYS A 53 3.99 -6.96 -5.73
CA CYS A 53 3.86 -7.64 -7.03
C CYS A 53 4.46 -9.06 -7.04
N ALA A 54 5.34 -9.41 -6.11
CA ALA A 54 5.88 -10.76 -5.98
C ALA A 54 4.96 -11.69 -5.17
N HIS A 55 4.01 -11.13 -4.40
CA HIS A 55 3.14 -11.88 -3.48
C HIS A 55 1.73 -12.11 -4.02
N PHE A 56 1.29 -11.30 -4.97
CA PHE A 56 -0.09 -11.32 -5.48
C PHE A 56 -0.14 -11.52 -6.99
N ALA A 57 -1.18 -12.20 -7.46
CA ALA A 57 -1.45 -12.36 -8.88
C ALA A 57 -1.63 -10.99 -9.54
N ARG A 58 -0.84 -10.72 -10.58
CA ARG A 58 -0.74 -9.41 -11.25
C ARG A 58 -2.10 -8.85 -11.68
N GLU A 59 -3.00 -9.73 -12.12
CA GLU A 59 -4.34 -9.39 -12.61
C GLU A 59 -5.24 -8.82 -11.52
N ARG A 60 -5.00 -9.22 -10.26
CA ARG A 60 -5.75 -8.77 -9.08
C ARG A 60 -5.16 -7.51 -8.45
N VAL A 61 -3.94 -7.12 -8.81
CA VAL A 61 -3.28 -5.97 -8.20
C VAL A 61 -3.74 -4.66 -8.86
N VAL A 62 -4.20 -3.73 -8.02
CA VAL A 62 -4.56 -2.36 -8.41
C VAL A 62 -3.69 -1.39 -7.62
N TYR A 63 -2.79 -0.70 -8.30
CA TYR A 63 -1.93 0.31 -7.68
C TYR A 63 -2.65 1.66 -7.64
N LEU A 64 -2.88 2.19 -6.43
CA LEU A 64 -3.50 3.48 -6.22
C LEU A 64 -2.48 4.61 -6.40
N THR A 65 -2.74 5.48 -7.38
CA THR A 65 -1.86 6.60 -7.71
C THR A 65 -2.68 7.78 -8.22
N PRO A 66 -2.41 9.02 -7.74
CA PRO A 66 -3.15 10.21 -8.20
C PRO A 66 -2.95 10.50 -9.68
N ASP A 67 -1.86 10.00 -10.27
CA ASP A 67 -1.51 10.19 -11.67
C ASP A 67 -2.22 9.18 -12.63
N SER A 68 -3.07 8.28 -12.12
CA SER A 68 -3.79 7.33 -12.98
C SER A 68 -4.89 8.02 -13.79
N LEU A 69 -5.12 7.53 -15.01
CA LEU A 69 -6.25 7.96 -15.85
C LEU A 69 -7.57 7.28 -15.45
N ASN A 70 -7.51 6.12 -14.79
CA ASN A 70 -8.69 5.36 -14.40
C ASN A 70 -9.19 5.84 -13.05
N VAL A 71 -10.50 6.07 -12.92
CA VAL A 71 -11.13 6.41 -11.64
C VAL A 71 -11.56 5.12 -10.93
N LEU A 72 -11.33 5.04 -9.62
CA LEU A 72 -11.79 3.93 -8.81
C LEU A 72 -13.22 4.19 -8.33
N ASP A 73 -14.21 3.68 -9.06
CA ASP A 73 -15.63 3.89 -8.73
C ASP A 73 -16.12 2.98 -7.58
N ALA A 74 -15.57 1.76 -7.48
CA ALA A 74 -15.97 0.78 -6.48
C ALA A 74 -14.78 -0.09 -6.04
N ILE A 75 -14.86 -0.60 -4.81
CA ILE A 75 -13.91 -1.57 -4.26
C ILE A 75 -14.42 -2.99 -4.52
N ASP A 76 -13.61 -3.81 -5.18
CA ASP A 76 -13.83 -5.24 -5.38
C ASP A 76 -13.04 -6.03 -4.34
N GLU A 77 -13.71 -6.93 -3.63
CA GLU A 77 -13.12 -7.77 -2.58
C GLU A 77 -12.10 -8.79 -3.11
N ARG A 78 -12.10 -9.05 -4.42
CA ARG A 78 -11.18 -9.97 -5.09
C ARG A 78 -9.88 -9.28 -5.49
N ASP A 79 -9.87 -7.95 -5.50
CA ASP A 79 -8.73 -7.14 -5.87
C ASP A 79 -7.83 -6.81 -4.67
N VAL A 80 -6.55 -6.60 -4.96
CA VAL A 80 -5.52 -6.21 -4.00
C VAL A 80 -5.11 -4.77 -4.30
N TYR A 81 -5.50 -3.86 -3.42
CA TYR A 81 -5.21 -2.44 -3.56
C TYR A 81 -3.87 -2.09 -2.91
N VAL A 82 -2.95 -1.54 -3.70
CA VAL A 82 -1.61 -1.16 -3.25
C VAL A 82 -1.52 0.35 -3.10
N ILE A 83 -1.15 0.81 -1.91
CA ILE A 83 -0.84 2.21 -1.62
C ILE A 83 0.68 2.35 -1.50
N GLY A 84 1.26 3.32 -2.20
CA GLY A 84 2.69 3.60 -2.10
C GLY A 84 3.06 4.09 -0.69
N GLY A 85 3.94 3.36 0.00
CA GLY A 85 4.49 3.73 1.30
C GLY A 85 5.53 4.86 1.24
N LEU A 86 5.29 5.90 0.44
CA LEU A 86 6.20 7.03 0.31
C LEU A 86 5.76 8.16 1.23
N VAL A 87 6.67 8.57 2.12
CA VAL A 87 6.63 9.87 2.77
C VAL A 87 7.74 10.70 2.15
N ASP A 88 7.48 11.25 0.98
CA ASP A 88 8.30 12.35 0.49
C ASP A 88 7.79 13.66 1.09
N SER A 89 8.73 14.52 1.49
CA SER A 89 8.47 15.94 1.78
C SER A 89 8.17 16.75 0.50
N CYS A 90 8.30 16.14 -0.69
CA CYS A 90 7.97 16.71 -1.99
C CYS A 90 7.16 15.73 -2.85
N ILE A 91 6.14 16.22 -3.57
CA ILE A 91 5.35 15.36 -4.47
C ILE A 91 6.23 15.02 -5.69
N LYS A 92 6.74 13.78 -5.74
CA LYS A 92 7.37 13.24 -6.96
C LYS A 92 6.29 12.77 -7.91
N LYS A 93 5.85 13.68 -8.79
CA LYS A 93 4.88 13.38 -9.85
C LYS A 93 5.29 12.12 -10.61
N ARG A 94 4.34 11.22 -10.88
CA ARG A 94 4.50 9.96 -11.62
C ARG A 94 5.35 8.88 -10.96
N ALA A 95 5.92 9.08 -9.76
CA ALA A 95 6.76 8.05 -9.13
C ALA A 95 5.99 6.74 -8.88
N SER A 96 4.78 6.84 -8.32
CA SER A 96 3.90 5.70 -8.08
C SER A 96 3.36 5.09 -9.38
N LEU A 97 3.02 5.92 -10.37
CA LEU A 97 2.55 5.45 -11.67
C LEU A 97 3.65 4.66 -12.41
N SER A 98 4.86 5.21 -12.48
CA SER A 98 5.99 4.53 -13.11
C SER A 98 6.39 3.24 -12.40
N ARG A 99 6.16 3.13 -11.09
CA ARG A 99 6.33 1.87 -10.37
C ARG A 99 5.27 0.84 -10.76
N ALA A 100 4.00 1.25 -10.85
CA ALA A 100 2.92 0.39 -11.30
C ALA A 100 3.09 -0.08 -12.75
N GLU A 101 3.57 0.80 -13.64
CA GLU A 101 3.90 0.46 -15.04
C GLU A 101 4.99 -0.62 -15.11
N ARG A 102 6.05 -0.53 -14.28
CA ARG A 102 7.11 -1.55 -14.21
C ARG A 102 6.59 -2.89 -13.71
N TRP A 103 5.65 -2.88 -12.77
CA TRP A 103 4.98 -4.10 -12.31
C TRP A 103 3.94 -4.60 -13.33
N GLY A 104 3.56 -3.75 -14.29
CA GLY A 104 2.55 -4.03 -15.29
C GLY A 104 1.15 -4.24 -14.72
N VAL A 105 0.86 -3.68 -13.55
CA VAL A 105 -0.42 -3.87 -12.84
C VAL A 105 -1.44 -2.80 -13.23
N ARG A 106 -2.71 -3.03 -12.91
CA ARG A 106 -3.75 -2.00 -13.09
C ARG A 106 -3.46 -0.82 -12.17
N THR A 107 -3.87 0.38 -12.59
CA THR A 107 -3.79 1.59 -11.77
C THR A 107 -5.15 2.26 -11.68
N ALA A 108 -5.40 2.94 -10.57
CA ALA A 108 -6.57 3.79 -10.39
C ALA A 108 -6.25 4.99 -9.50
N ARG A 109 -6.99 6.09 -9.71
CA ARG A 109 -7.01 7.26 -8.83
C ARG A 109 -8.32 7.29 -8.04
N LEU A 110 -8.27 7.94 -6.89
CA LEU A 110 -9.44 8.28 -6.08
C LEU A 110 -10.12 9.56 -6.60
#